data_AF-A0A830D3I2-F1
#
_entry.id   AF-A0A830D3I2-F1
#
_cell.length_a   1.000
_cell.length_b   1.000
_cell.length_c   1.000
_cell.angle_alpha   90.00
_cell.angle_beta   90.00
_cell.angle_gamma   90.00
#
_symmetry.space_group_name_H-M   'P 1'
#
loop_
_entity.id
_entity.type
_entity.pdbx_description
1 polymer ?
#
loop_
_entity_poly.entity_id
_entity_poly.type
_entity_poly.pdbx_seq_one_letter_code
_entity_poly.pdbx_strand_id
1 'polypeptide(L)'
;MGSRILRRGCTGNETFFVPKEPENPSADEDDGFLVTYVHDVGTRESRFVVMDAKSTTLETVAAVKLPARVPCCFHGLFLSDTQLKKL
;
A
#
# COMPACT_ATOMS: atom_id res chain seq x y z
N MET A 1 -0.52 -16.24 0.23
CA MET A 1 -0.95 -15.27 1.27
C MET A 1 0.26 -14.82 2.07
N GLY A 2 0.77 -13.61 1.81
CA GLY A 2 1.89 -13.02 2.56
C GLY A 2 1.42 -12.33 3.84
N SER A 3 2.33 -12.09 4.79
CA SER A 3 2.03 -11.31 5.98
C SER A 3 3.24 -10.53 6.46
N ARG A 4 2.98 -9.40 7.14
CA ARG A 4 4.02 -8.57 7.72
C ARG A 4 3.59 -7.94 9.02
N ILE A 5 4.44 -8.08 10.02
CA ILE A 5 4.32 -7.35 11.28
C ILE A 5 5.05 -6.01 11.12
N LEU A 6 4.35 -4.90 11.34
CA LEU A 6 4.98 -3.59 11.38
C LEU A 6 5.87 -3.46 12.61
N ARG A 7 6.90 -2.60 12.52
CA ARG A 7 7.76 -2.29 13.67
C ARG A 7 6.90 -1.84 14.86
N ARG A 8 7.28 -2.25 16.07
CA ARG A 8 6.61 -1.83 17.30
C ARG A 8 6.47 -0.31 17.35
N GLY A 9 5.26 0.17 17.66
CA GLY A 9 4.94 1.60 17.67
C GLY A 9 4.52 2.17 16.31
N CYS A 10 4.54 1.37 15.24
CA CYS A 10 3.96 1.75 13.97
C CYS A 10 2.54 1.19 13.80
N THR A 11 1.65 1.99 13.22
CA THR A 11 0.28 1.60 12.85
C THR A 11 0.10 1.72 11.34
N GLY A 12 -0.52 0.72 10.73
CA GLY A 12 -0.91 0.75 9.31
C GLY A 12 -2.38 1.14 9.14
N ASN A 13 -2.69 1.82 8.03
CA ASN A 13 -4.06 2.00 7.57
C ASN A 13 -4.50 0.81 6.70
N GLU A 14 -5.70 0.87 6.14
CA GLU A 14 -6.14 -0.08 5.11
C GLU A 14 -5.08 -0.24 4.00
N THR A 15 -4.98 -1.46 3.49
CA THR A 15 -4.03 -1.84 2.44
C THR A 15 -4.78 -2.07 1.14
N PHE A 16 -4.26 -1.54 0.04
CA PHE A 16 -4.86 -1.64 -1.29
C PHE A 16 -3.98 -2.47 -2.21
N PHE A 17 -4.60 -3.30 -3.03
CA PHE A 17 -3.92 -3.95 -4.14
C PHE A 17 -3.86 -3.02 -5.35
N VAL A 18 -2.70 -2.98 -6.00
CA VAL A 18 -2.46 -2.27 -7.25
C VAL A 18 -1.85 -3.26 -8.24
N PRO A 19 -2.57 -3.69 -9.29
CA PRO A 19 -2.04 -4.63 -10.26
C PRO A 19 -0.87 -4.00 -11.01
N LYS A 20 0.15 -4.80 -11.31
CA LYS A 20 1.29 -4.37 -12.13
C LYS A 20 0.85 -4.11 -13.58
N GLU A 21 -0.04 -4.96 -14.09
CA GLU A 21 -0.60 -4.89 -15.44
C GLU A 21 -2.14 -4.96 -15.37
N PRO A 22 -2.84 -3.83 -15.13
CA PRO A 22 -4.30 -3.82 -14.89
C PRO A 22 -5.15 -4.35 -16.06
N GLU A 23 -4.62 -4.35 -17.28
CA GLU A 23 -5.31 -4.78 -18.50
C GLU A 23 -4.89 -6.20 -18.93
N ASN A 24 -4.07 -6.91 -18.15
CA ASN A 24 -3.62 -8.26 -18.46
C ASN A 24 -4.50 -9.31 -17.73
N PRO A 25 -5.44 -9.98 -18.41
CA PRO A 25 -6.32 -10.97 -17.78
C PRO A 25 -5.61 -12.29 -17.45
N SER A 26 -4.36 -12.47 -17.90
CA SER A 26 -3.56 -13.68 -17.63
C SER A 26 -2.57 -13.49 -16.48
N ALA A 27 -2.52 -12.30 -15.88
CA ALA A 27 -1.69 -12.07 -14.71
C ALA A 27 -2.23 -12.84 -13.50
N ASP A 28 -1.34 -13.32 -12.63
CA ASP A 28 -1.75 -13.93 -11.36
C ASP A 28 -2.50 -12.91 -10.50
N GLU A 29 -3.42 -13.38 -9.65
CA GLU A 29 -4.24 -12.52 -8.77
C GLU A 29 -3.39 -11.53 -7.94
N ASP A 30 -2.21 -11.97 -7.50
CA ASP A 30 -1.28 -11.21 -6.67
C ASP A 30 -0.13 -10.55 -7.46
N ASP A 31 -0.19 -10.54 -8.80
CA ASP A 31 0.84 -9.89 -9.63
C ASP A 31 0.75 -8.36 -9.58
N GLY A 32 1.31 -7.79 -8.53
CA GLY A 32 1.22 -6.37 -8.26
C GLY A 32 1.81 -5.97 -6.92
N PHE A 33 1.21 -4.93 -6.35
CA PHE A 33 1.70 -4.29 -5.15
C PHE A 33 0.61 -4.16 -4.11
N LEU A 34 0.98 -4.29 -2.84
CA LEU A 34 0.19 -3.82 -1.72
C LEU A 34 0.68 -2.45 -1.29
N VAL A 35 -0.21 -1.48 -1.20
CA VAL A 35 0.10 -0.12 -0.77
C VAL A 35 -0.67 0.27 0.48
N THR A 36 -0.02 0.97 1.40
CA THR A 36 -0.65 1.44 2.64
C THR A 36 0.05 2.67 3.21
N TYR A 37 -0.61 3.34 4.15
CA TYR A 37 -0.01 4.40 4.96
C TYR A 37 0.43 3.83 6.31
N VAL A 38 1.68 4.06 6.67
CA VAL A 38 2.25 3.68 7.97
C VAL A 38 2.56 4.92 8.77
N HIS A 39 2.07 4.98 10.00
CA HIS A 39 2.39 6.04 10.95
C HIS A 39 3.25 5.49 12.09
N ASP A 40 4.39 6.12 12.35
CA ASP A 40 5.21 5.86 13.52
C ASP A 40 4.80 6.79 14.66
N VAL A 41 4.27 6.22 15.75
CA VAL A 41 3.77 6.98 16.89
C VAL A 41 4.92 7.65 17.66
N GLY A 42 6.12 7.05 17.67
CA GLY A 42 7.28 7.56 18.40
C GLY A 42 7.92 8.75 17.69
N THR A 43 8.18 8.66 16.38
CA THR A 43 8.77 9.75 15.61
C THR A 43 7.74 10.74 15.07
N ARG A 44 6.44 10.38 15.14
CA ARG A 44 5.31 11.11 14.54
C ARG A 44 5.39 11.22 13.01
N GLU A 45 6.25 10.43 12.37
CA GLU A 45 6.38 10.41 10.91
C GLU A 45 5.31 9.53 10.27
N SER A 46 4.89 9.90 9.07
CA SER A 46 4.05 9.05 8.22
C SER A 46 4.77 8.72 6.92
N ARG A 47 4.55 7.51 6.41
CA ARG A 47 5.09 7.02 5.15
C ARG A 47 3.98 6.39 4.31
N PHE A 48 4.02 6.61 3.01
CA PHE A 48 3.33 5.77 2.05
C PHE A 48 4.28 4.62 1.68
N VAL A 49 3.83 3.38 1.87
CA VAL A 49 4.64 2.18 1.71
C VAL A 49 4.07 1.35 0.56
N VAL A 50 4.95 0.91 -0.33
CA VAL A 50 4.64 -0.01 -1.45
C VAL A 50 5.37 -1.31 -1.18
N MET A 51 4.65 -2.42 -1.27
CA MET A 51 5.16 -3.77 -1.00
C MET A 51 4.88 -4.67 -2.18
N ASP A 52 5.79 -5.61 -2.45
CA ASP A 52 5.55 -6.68 -3.43
C ASP A 52 4.47 -7.63 -2.88
N ALA A 53 3.38 -7.80 -3.62
CA ALA A 53 2.26 -8.63 -3.22
C ALA A 53 2.54 -10.14 -3.33
N LYS A 54 3.47 -10.56 -4.22
CA LYS A 54 3.92 -11.95 -4.35
C LYS A 54 4.89 -12.38 -3.26
N SER A 55 5.49 -11.41 -2.57
CA SER A 55 6.39 -11.67 -1.46
C SER A 55 5.63 -12.22 -0.26
N THR A 56 6.05 -13.38 0.26
CA THR A 56 5.44 -13.98 1.46
C THR A 56 5.64 -13.13 2.72
N THR A 57 6.63 -12.25 2.72
CA THR A 57 6.94 -11.32 3.82
C THR A 57 6.50 -9.87 3.54
N LEU A 58 5.86 -9.62 2.39
CA LEU A 58 5.46 -8.29 1.92
C LEU A 58 6.64 -7.31 1.95
N GLU A 59 7.71 -7.66 1.24
CA GLU A 59 8.92 -6.84 1.12
C GLU A 59 8.59 -5.41 0.66
N THR A 60 9.14 -4.40 1.34
CA THR A 60 8.97 -3.00 0.92
C THR A 60 9.85 -2.73 -0.29
N VAL A 61 9.22 -2.46 -1.44
CA VAL A 61 9.91 -2.04 -2.66
C VAL A 61 10.06 -0.52 -2.75
N ALA A 62 9.20 0.24 -2.06
CA ALA A 62 9.33 1.69 -1.95
C ALA A 62 8.69 2.24 -0.66
N ALA A 63 9.26 3.33 -0.12
CA ALA A 63 8.66 4.07 0.99
C ALA A 63 8.87 5.58 0.79
N VAL A 64 7.77 6.32 0.74
CA VAL A 64 7.78 7.78 0.58
C VAL A 64 7.43 8.42 1.92
N LYS A 65 8.34 9.22 2.47
CA LYS A 65 8.07 10.03 3.68
C LYS A 65 7.08 11.13 3.34
N LEU A 66 6.02 11.25 4.13
CA LEU A 66 4.99 12.26 3.97
C LEU A 66 5.34 13.52 4.79
N PRO A 67 4.98 14.72 4.30
CA PRO A 67 5.20 15.98 5.02
C PRO A 67 4.28 16.15 6.24
N ALA A 68 3.20 15.35 6.32
CA ALA A 68 2.22 15.40 7.39
C ALA A 68 1.65 14.01 7.70
N ARG A 69 1.00 13.90 8.86
CA ARG A 69 0.33 12.66 9.30
C ARG A 69 -0.91 12.40 8.47
N VAL A 70 -1.07 11.16 8.01
CA VAL A 70 -2.35 10.64 7.51
C VAL A 70 -3.13 10.07 8.71
N PRO A 71 -4.33 10.59 9.03
CA PRO A 71 -5.15 10.04 10.12
C PRO A 71 -5.54 8.58 9.87
N CYS A 72 -5.99 7.92 10.94
CA CYS A 72 -6.55 6.58 10.81
C CYS A 72 -7.76 6.66 9.86
N CYS A 73 -7.68 5.93 8.76
CA CYS A 73 -8.71 5.86 7.73
C CYS A 73 -9.53 4.57 7.90
N PHE A 74 -10.78 4.59 7.43
CA PHE A 74 -11.57 3.37 7.26
C PHE A 74 -11.22 2.75 5.91
N HIS A 75 -12.00 3.10 4.89
CA HIS A 75 -11.86 2.57 3.55
C HIS A 75 -11.32 3.60 2.56
N GLY A 76 -10.63 3.12 1.54
CA GLY A 76 -10.22 3.91 0.38
C GLY A 76 -10.44 3.18 -0.93
N LEU A 77 -10.04 3.84 -2.01
CA LEU A 77 -10.08 3.28 -3.35
C LEU A 77 -8.82 3.74 -4.10
N PHE A 78 -8.18 2.79 -4.79
CA PHE A 78 -7.16 3.11 -5.78
C PHE A 78 -7.81 3.16 -7.16
N LEU A 79 -7.56 4.24 -7.90
CA LEU A 79 -8.01 4.42 -9.28
C LEU A 79 -6.80 4.63 -10.17
N SER A 80 -6.74 3.90 -11.29
CA SER A 80 -5.82 4.23 -12.37
C SER A 80 -6.22 5.55 -13.03
N ASP A 81 -5.28 6.18 -13.72
CA ASP A 81 -5.54 7.39 -14.52
C ASP A 81 -6.69 7.17 -15.52
N THR A 82 -6.75 5.99 -16.16
CA THR A 82 -7.84 5.63 -17.08
C THR A 82 -9.19 5.51 -16.37
N GLN A 83 -9.24 4.96 -15.15
CA GLN A 83 -10.48 4.90 -14.36
C GLN A 83 -10.92 6.28 -13.91
N LEU A 84 -9.99 7.12 -13.45
CA LEU A 84 -10.26 8.48 -13.00
C LEU A 84 -10.82 9.36 -14.13
N LYS A 85 -10.30 9.23 -15.35
CA LYS A 85 -10.78 9.97 -16.54
C LYS A 85 -12.18 9.56 -17.01
N LYS A 86 -12.72 8.45 -16.50
CA LYS A 86 -14.08 7.97 -16.81
C LYS A 86 -15.11 8.36 -15.75
N LEU A 87 -14.69 9.01 -14.65
CA LEU A 87 -15.60 9.68 -13.72
C LEU A 87 -16.24 10.90 -14.38
#